data_AF-A0A285P2N1-F1
#
_entry.id   AF-A0A285P2N1-F1
#
_cell.length_a   1.000
_cell.length_b   1.000
_cell.length_c   1.000
_cell.angle_alpha   90.00
_cell.angle_beta   90.00
_cell.angle_gamma   90.00
#
_symmetry.space_group_name_H-M   'P 1'
#
loop_
_entity.id
_entity.type
_entity.pdbx_description
1 polymer ?
#
loop_
_entity_poly.entity_id
_entity_poly.type
_entity_poly.pdbx_seq_one_letter_code
_entity_poly.pdbx_strand_id
1 'polypeptide(L)'
;MKRLMLFAVLSAVLVAAGCQDQQTSQKENTNELTEKKTEYQQAAEEETAVEEEPAEVKPDQHQKEANDVIGTIEEPVTVDNPDSIEVVVNKTRQFPDGWAPKDLVEPDVPFYFNEHLEKRKMRKEAAAALEELFAASQKDGMELVAASGYRSESRQKQIYEDNVSAQGQEETDKVSARPGRSEHQSGLAIDLTSAEMALALEETFINTDEGKWLADHAYAYGFIVRYPKGKTDITGYSYEPWHIRYVGKDLAKQIHEEGVTLEEHFQMESDLKS
;
A
#
# COMPACT_ATOMS: atom_id res chain seq x y z
N MET A 1 -56.21 -48.55 30.70
CA MET A 1 -55.90 -47.50 31.70
C MET A 1 -57.01 -46.45 31.65
N LYS A 2 -57.39 -45.92 32.82
CA LYS A 2 -58.58 -45.08 33.18
C LYS A 2 -58.84 -43.92 32.18
N ARG A 3 -60.04 -43.78 31.60
CA ARG A 3 -61.23 -42.98 32.02
C ARG A 3 -61.01 -41.45 32.12
N LEU A 4 -62.02 -40.72 31.59
CA LEU A 4 -62.51 -39.37 31.97
C LEU A 4 -61.64 -38.16 31.58
N MET A 5 -62.11 -36.97 31.18
CA MET A 5 -63.42 -36.30 30.99
C MET A 5 -63.07 -34.93 30.33
N LEU A 6 -63.59 -34.49 29.18
CA LEU A 6 -64.83 -33.73 28.89
C LEU A 6 -64.99 -32.33 29.56
N PHE A 7 -65.33 -31.34 28.71
CA PHE A 7 -65.83 -29.94 28.95
C PHE A 7 -64.76 -28.86 29.27
N ALA A 8 -64.83 -27.58 28.85
CA ALA A 8 -65.83 -26.68 28.24
C ALA A 8 -65.06 -25.56 27.48
N VAL A 9 -65.47 -25.09 26.29
CA VAL A 9 -66.31 -23.91 25.98
C VAL A 9 -65.90 -22.58 26.63
N LEU A 10 -65.69 -21.57 25.75
CA LEU A 10 -66.00 -20.13 25.86
C LEU A 10 -64.86 -19.10 26.04
N SER A 11 -64.98 -18.07 25.20
CA SER A 11 -64.80 -16.63 25.48
C SER A 11 -63.53 -15.94 24.99
N ALA A 12 -63.75 -15.10 23.98
CA ALA A 12 -62.90 -13.98 23.60
C ALA A 12 -62.92 -12.86 24.65
N VAL A 13 -61.76 -12.27 24.96
CA VAL A 13 -61.60 -10.86 25.38
C VAL A 13 -60.23 -10.36 24.92
N LEU A 14 -60.23 -9.18 24.30
CA LEU A 14 -59.07 -8.41 23.82
C LEU A 14 -58.11 -7.99 24.95
N VAL A 15 -56.81 -7.94 24.64
CA VAL A 15 -55.90 -6.91 25.17
C VAL A 15 -55.05 -6.39 24.01
N ALA A 16 -55.19 -5.11 23.72
CA ALA A 16 -54.27 -4.34 22.88
C ALA A 16 -53.17 -3.76 23.78
N ALA A 17 -51.89 -3.94 23.42
CA ALA A 17 -50.77 -3.04 23.73
C ALA A 17 -49.44 -3.59 23.16
N GLY A 18 -48.80 -2.80 22.29
CA GLY A 18 -47.33 -2.68 22.10
C GLY A 18 -46.56 -3.89 21.54
N CYS A 19 -45.57 -3.77 20.67
CA CYS A 19 -44.77 -2.62 20.25
C CYS A 19 -44.25 -2.86 18.82
N GLN A 20 -44.20 -1.78 18.05
CA GLN A 20 -43.22 -1.59 16.98
C GLN A 20 -41.81 -1.76 17.54
N ASP A 21 -40.97 -2.58 16.90
CA ASP A 21 -39.53 -2.31 16.70
C ASP A 21 -38.85 -3.52 16.04
N GLN A 22 -38.91 -3.59 14.70
CA GLN A 22 -37.97 -4.40 13.91
C GLN A 22 -37.58 -3.71 12.59
N GLN A 23 -37.79 -2.39 12.48
CA GLN A 23 -37.44 -1.61 11.28
C GLN A 23 -36.35 -0.56 11.51
N THR A 24 -35.81 -0.50 12.72
CA THR A 24 -34.86 0.53 13.18
C THR A 24 -33.40 0.11 12.97
N SER A 25 -33.05 -1.18 13.12
CA SER A 25 -31.63 -1.60 13.07
C SER A 25 -31.01 -1.71 11.66
N GLN A 26 -31.80 -1.70 10.58
CA GLN A 26 -31.26 -1.63 9.21
C GLN A 26 -31.17 -0.19 8.68
N LYS A 27 -31.91 0.76 9.26
CA LYS A 27 -31.83 2.18 8.88
C LYS A 27 -30.67 2.89 9.56
N GLU A 28 -30.32 2.52 10.79
CA GLU A 28 -29.20 3.13 11.52
C GLU A 28 -27.84 2.78 10.88
N ASN A 29 -27.62 1.51 10.50
CA ASN A 29 -26.36 1.09 9.86
C ASN A 29 -26.15 1.67 8.45
N THR A 30 -27.24 1.98 7.72
CA THR A 30 -27.13 2.59 6.39
C THR A 30 -26.89 4.10 6.50
N ASN A 31 -27.44 4.76 7.52
CA ASN A 31 -27.21 6.18 7.76
C ASN A 31 -25.79 6.47 8.27
N GLU A 32 -25.22 5.62 9.12
CA GLU A 32 -23.87 5.83 9.65
C GLU A 32 -22.79 5.72 8.54
N LEU A 33 -22.94 4.78 7.61
CA LEU A 33 -22.10 4.67 6.40
C LEU A 33 -22.32 5.83 5.41
N THR A 34 -23.53 6.41 5.36
CA THR A 34 -23.86 7.54 4.47
C THR A 34 -23.38 8.87 5.05
N GLU A 35 -23.42 9.03 6.37
CA GLU A 35 -22.92 10.21 7.09
C GLU A 35 -21.38 10.23 7.08
N LYS A 36 -20.70 9.09 7.32
CA LYS A 36 -19.23 8.99 7.15
C LYS A 36 -18.82 9.32 5.71
N LYS A 37 -19.56 8.80 4.71
CA LYS A 37 -19.33 9.10 3.28
C LYS A 37 -19.48 10.59 2.92
N THR A 38 -20.32 11.33 3.62
CA THR A 38 -20.54 12.77 3.39
C THR A 38 -19.41 13.60 4.00
N GLU A 39 -18.85 13.16 5.14
CA GLU A 39 -17.68 13.79 5.76
C GLU A 39 -16.41 13.62 4.90
N TYR A 40 -16.22 12.45 4.28
CA TYR A 40 -15.12 12.21 3.32
C TYR A 40 -15.23 13.03 2.04
N GLN A 41 -16.43 13.43 1.65
CA GLN A 41 -16.67 14.22 0.43
C GLN A 41 -16.43 15.71 0.66
N GLN A 42 -16.66 16.22 1.87
CA GLN A 42 -16.33 17.60 2.24
C GLN A 42 -14.83 17.81 2.48
N ALA A 43 -14.10 16.81 2.99
CA ALA A 43 -12.64 16.90 3.13
C ALA A 43 -11.91 16.91 1.75
N ALA A 44 -12.45 16.20 0.76
CA ALA A 44 -11.87 16.16 -0.59
C ALA A 44 -12.23 17.38 -1.47
N GLU A 45 -13.34 18.07 -1.18
CA GLU A 45 -13.74 19.27 -1.93
C GLU A 45 -13.04 20.55 -1.41
N GLU A 46 -12.61 20.61 -0.15
CA GLU A 46 -11.83 21.74 0.39
C GLU A 46 -10.36 21.77 -0.06
N GLU A 47 -9.80 20.68 -0.61
CA GLU A 47 -8.45 20.63 -1.19
C GLU A 47 -8.37 20.99 -2.70
N THR A 48 -9.51 21.32 -3.33
CA THR A 48 -9.54 21.69 -4.76
C THR A 48 -9.56 23.19 -4.99
N ALA A 49 -8.72 23.96 -4.28
CA ALA A 49 -8.42 25.35 -4.62
C ALA A 49 -7.13 25.87 -3.95
N VAL A 50 -5.99 25.24 -4.19
CA VAL A 50 -4.69 25.93 -4.04
C VAL A 50 -3.90 25.76 -5.33
N GLU A 51 -3.96 26.79 -6.15
CA GLU A 51 -3.04 27.05 -7.24
C GLU A 51 -1.70 27.46 -6.56
N GLU A 52 -0.74 26.53 -6.48
CA GLU A 52 0.58 26.86 -5.94
C GLU A 52 1.39 27.65 -6.99
N GLU A 53 1.47 28.96 -6.75
CA GLU A 53 2.44 29.83 -7.41
C GLU A 53 3.88 29.44 -7.01
N PRO A 54 4.85 29.47 -7.95
CA PRO A 54 6.22 29.09 -7.67
C PRO A 54 6.90 30.13 -6.78
N ALA A 55 7.47 29.68 -5.66
CA ALA A 55 8.32 30.53 -4.82
C ALA A 55 9.60 30.94 -5.58
N GLU A 56 9.72 32.23 -5.87
CA GLU A 56 10.96 32.85 -6.37
C GLU A 56 12.09 32.71 -5.33
N VAL A 57 13.12 31.93 -5.65
CA VAL A 57 14.43 32.02 -5.00
C VAL A 57 15.41 32.67 -5.98
N LYS A 58 16.02 33.79 -5.55
CA LYS A 58 16.99 34.55 -6.34
C LYS A 58 18.28 33.75 -6.55
N PRO A 59 18.94 33.88 -7.72
CA PRO A 59 20.14 33.12 -8.03
C PRO A 59 21.35 33.74 -7.32
N ASP A 60 22.01 32.99 -6.44
CA ASP A 60 23.37 33.31 -6.05
C ASP A 60 24.36 32.67 -7.04
N GLN A 61 25.20 33.51 -7.61
CA GLN A 61 26.17 33.16 -8.61
C GLN A 61 27.45 32.71 -7.91
N HIS A 62 27.70 31.40 -7.85
CA HIS A 62 29.05 30.84 -7.85
C HIS A 62 29.04 29.47 -8.56
N GLN A 63 29.16 29.49 -9.88
CA GLN A 63 29.68 28.35 -10.62
C GLN A 63 31.18 28.29 -10.41
N LYS A 64 31.69 27.21 -9.81
CA LYS A 64 32.71 26.32 -10.39
C LYS A 64 33.26 25.37 -9.33
N GLU A 65 33.35 24.11 -9.76
CA GLU A 65 34.14 23.02 -9.17
C GLU A 65 33.49 22.28 -7.98
N ALA A 66 32.66 21.30 -8.32
CA ALA A 66 32.47 20.08 -7.53
C ALA A 66 32.25 18.88 -8.48
N ASN A 67 33.14 18.74 -9.46
CA ASN A 67 33.33 17.48 -10.19
C ASN A 67 34.49 16.73 -9.53
N ASP A 68 34.30 16.30 -8.29
CA ASP A 68 35.06 15.20 -7.69
C ASP A 68 34.43 14.87 -6.34
N VAL A 69 34.33 13.58 -6.01
CA VAL A 69 33.81 13.03 -4.73
C VAL A 69 32.28 12.87 -4.62
N ILE A 70 31.68 12.14 -5.56
CA ILE A 70 30.64 11.14 -5.22
C ILE A 70 31.02 9.89 -6.01
N GLY A 71 31.22 8.76 -5.31
CA GLY A 71 31.64 7.52 -5.95
C GLY A 71 30.74 7.19 -7.14
N THR A 72 31.35 6.95 -8.29
CA THR A 72 30.71 6.37 -9.48
C THR A 72 29.85 5.19 -9.01
N ILE A 73 28.54 5.36 -9.03
CA ILE A 73 27.59 4.25 -9.00
C ILE A 73 27.87 3.52 -10.32
N GLU A 74 28.25 2.25 -10.26
CA GLU A 74 28.36 1.45 -11.47
C GLU A 74 27.03 1.53 -12.26
N GLU A 75 27.11 1.45 -13.59
CA GLU A 75 25.92 1.37 -14.42
C GLU A 75 24.99 0.27 -13.87
N PRO A 76 23.69 0.55 -13.70
CA PRO A 76 22.78 -0.39 -13.06
C PRO A 76 22.70 -1.69 -13.86
N VAL A 77 22.66 -2.82 -13.14
CA VAL A 77 22.47 -4.13 -13.76
C VAL A 77 21.03 -4.24 -14.24
N THR A 78 20.83 -4.46 -15.53
CA THR A 78 19.50 -4.73 -16.08
C THR A 78 19.09 -6.17 -15.73
N VAL A 79 17.87 -6.35 -15.20
CA VAL A 79 17.37 -7.67 -14.81
C VAL A 79 17.03 -8.53 -16.04
N ASP A 80 17.43 -9.80 -16.02
CA ASP A 80 17.23 -10.72 -17.16
C ASP A 80 15.80 -11.25 -17.29
N ASN A 81 15.10 -11.43 -16.16
CA ASN A 81 13.73 -11.96 -16.12
C ASN A 81 12.78 -10.98 -15.41
N PRO A 82 12.42 -9.88 -16.07
CA PRO A 82 11.62 -8.82 -15.44
C PRO A 82 10.17 -9.28 -15.11
N ASP A 83 9.68 -10.36 -15.74
CA ASP A 83 8.36 -10.92 -15.50
C ASP A 83 8.32 -11.88 -14.28
N SER A 84 9.47 -12.20 -13.67
CA SER A 84 9.52 -13.04 -12.46
C SER A 84 8.85 -12.36 -11.28
N ILE A 85 8.05 -13.10 -10.50
CA ILE A 85 7.53 -12.60 -9.21
C ILE A 85 8.65 -12.40 -8.17
N GLU A 86 9.79 -13.06 -8.39
CA GLU A 86 11.00 -12.99 -7.55
C GLU A 86 11.99 -11.90 -8.01
N VAL A 87 11.65 -11.11 -9.04
CA VAL A 87 12.56 -10.09 -9.56
C VAL A 87 12.97 -9.08 -8.47
N VAL A 88 14.27 -8.82 -8.33
CA VAL A 88 14.77 -7.80 -7.40
C VAL A 88 15.23 -6.59 -8.18
N VAL A 89 14.49 -5.50 -8.07
CA VAL A 89 14.93 -4.16 -8.51
C VAL A 89 15.19 -3.31 -7.27
N ASN A 90 16.23 -2.49 -7.33
CA ASN A 90 16.70 -1.67 -6.22
C ASN A 90 17.64 -0.58 -6.75
N LYS A 91 18.45 0.04 -5.88
CA LYS A 91 19.36 1.12 -6.28
C LYS A 91 20.38 0.72 -7.35
N THR A 92 20.77 -0.56 -7.46
CA THR A 92 21.78 -1.03 -8.44
C THR A 92 21.21 -1.92 -9.53
N ARG A 93 19.93 -2.30 -9.46
CA ARG A 93 19.27 -3.16 -10.46
C ARG A 93 18.02 -2.52 -11.05
N GLN A 94 17.89 -2.58 -12.36
CA GLN A 94 16.80 -1.93 -13.09
C GLN A 94 16.07 -2.86 -14.06
N PHE A 95 14.82 -2.49 -14.38
CA PHE A 95 14.09 -3.07 -15.50
C PHE A 95 14.73 -2.70 -16.86
N PRO A 96 14.56 -3.55 -17.89
CA PRO A 96 14.90 -3.16 -19.26
C PRO A 96 14.09 -1.94 -19.71
N ASP A 97 14.70 -1.07 -20.52
CA ASP A 97 14.05 0.12 -21.06
C ASP A 97 12.70 -0.20 -21.71
N GLY A 98 11.66 0.54 -21.32
CA GLY A 98 10.31 0.35 -21.86
C GLY A 98 9.59 -0.94 -21.43
N TRP A 99 10.16 -1.70 -20.50
CA TRP A 99 9.46 -2.86 -19.93
C TRP A 99 8.29 -2.40 -19.05
N ALA A 100 7.15 -3.09 -19.21
CA ALA A 100 5.99 -3.00 -18.35
C ALA A 100 5.27 -4.36 -18.28
N PRO A 101 4.66 -4.70 -17.13
CA PRO A 101 3.90 -5.94 -16.99
C PRO A 101 2.65 -5.92 -17.87
N LYS A 102 2.30 -7.08 -18.42
CA LYS A 102 1.19 -7.25 -19.39
C LYS A 102 -0.12 -7.68 -18.75
N ASP A 103 -0.09 -8.03 -17.47
CA ASP A 103 -1.17 -8.67 -16.71
C ASP A 103 -1.69 -7.78 -15.57
N LEU A 104 -1.61 -6.46 -15.75
CA LEU A 104 -2.11 -5.49 -14.78
C LEU A 104 -3.65 -5.50 -14.72
N VAL A 105 -4.17 -5.58 -13.50
CA VAL A 105 -5.60 -5.49 -13.16
C VAL A 105 -5.78 -4.58 -11.95
N GLU A 106 -6.98 -4.04 -11.74
CA GLU A 106 -7.33 -3.38 -10.49
C GLU A 106 -7.87 -4.42 -9.51
N PRO A 107 -7.28 -4.58 -8.30
CA PRO A 107 -7.80 -5.44 -7.26
C PRO A 107 -9.10 -4.85 -6.68
N ASP A 108 -10.01 -5.72 -6.25
CA ASP A 108 -11.26 -5.35 -5.57
C ASP A 108 -11.03 -5.08 -4.08
N VAL A 109 -10.28 -4.01 -3.79
CA VAL A 109 -9.97 -3.52 -2.44
C VAL A 109 -10.22 -2.02 -2.33
N PRO A 110 -10.52 -1.49 -1.14
CA PRO A 110 -10.68 -0.05 -0.96
C PRO A 110 -9.36 0.67 -1.21
N PHE A 111 -9.40 1.70 -2.05
CA PHE A 111 -8.36 2.71 -2.20
C PHE A 111 -8.84 4.00 -1.55
N TYR A 112 -7.91 4.83 -1.08
CA TYR A 112 -8.27 6.12 -0.48
C TYR A 112 -8.84 7.16 -1.48
N PHE A 113 -8.83 6.82 -2.77
CA PHE A 113 -9.29 7.66 -3.88
C PHE A 113 -10.14 6.82 -4.84
N ASN A 114 -11.03 7.47 -5.60
CA ASN A 114 -12.05 6.77 -6.40
C ASN A 114 -11.67 6.63 -7.88
N GLU A 115 -10.70 7.39 -8.35
CA GLU A 115 -10.30 7.46 -9.76
C GLU A 115 -9.58 6.18 -10.21
N HIS A 116 -9.95 5.67 -11.38
CA HIS A 116 -9.33 4.49 -12.00
C HIS A 116 -7.96 4.83 -12.63
N LEU A 117 -6.96 5.03 -11.78
CA LEU A 117 -5.59 5.42 -12.15
C LEU A 117 -4.63 4.22 -12.24
N GLU A 118 -3.47 4.40 -12.88
CA GLU A 118 -2.44 3.34 -12.96
C GLU A 118 -2.02 2.83 -11.58
N LYS A 119 -1.99 3.72 -10.57
CA LYS A 119 -1.68 3.40 -9.17
C LYS A 119 -2.74 2.55 -8.46
N ARG A 120 -3.85 2.20 -9.11
CA ARG A 120 -4.78 1.16 -8.61
C ARG A 120 -4.42 -0.23 -9.12
N LYS A 121 -3.49 -0.35 -10.06
CA LYS A 121 -3.24 -1.62 -10.73
C LYS A 121 -2.15 -2.41 -10.03
N MET A 122 -2.26 -3.74 -10.11
CA MET A 122 -1.21 -4.68 -9.75
C MET A 122 -1.22 -5.82 -10.77
N ARG A 123 -0.14 -6.60 -10.82
CA ARG A 123 -0.16 -7.86 -11.58
C ARG A 123 -1.25 -8.77 -11.02
N LYS A 124 -1.94 -9.48 -11.91
CA LYS A 124 -3.14 -10.28 -11.59
C LYS A 124 -2.96 -11.22 -10.38
N GLU A 125 -1.81 -11.88 -10.26
CA GLU A 125 -1.53 -12.78 -9.15
C GLU A 125 -1.40 -12.04 -7.81
N ALA A 126 -0.67 -10.92 -7.80
CA ALA A 126 -0.53 -10.06 -6.62
C ALA A 126 -1.86 -9.38 -6.25
N ALA A 127 -2.67 -8.98 -7.24
CA ALA A 127 -4.00 -8.42 -7.00
C ALA A 127 -4.92 -9.41 -6.27
N ALA A 128 -4.99 -10.67 -6.72
CA ALA A 128 -5.79 -11.70 -6.06
C ALA A 128 -5.30 -11.98 -4.63
N ALA A 129 -3.98 -12.00 -4.43
CA ALA A 129 -3.39 -12.15 -3.10
C ALA A 129 -3.71 -10.96 -2.18
N LEU A 130 -3.75 -9.74 -2.73
CA LEU A 130 -4.12 -8.54 -1.98
C LEU A 130 -5.58 -8.59 -1.52
N GLU A 131 -6.49 -9.07 -2.38
CA GLU A 131 -7.89 -9.29 -2.03
C GLU A 131 -8.04 -10.30 -0.86
N GLU A 132 -7.24 -11.38 -0.86
CA GLU A 132 -7.20 -12.33 0.26
C GLU A 132 -6.69 -11.67 1.55
N LEU A 133 -5.63 -10.85 1.46
CA LEU A 133 -5.06 -10.12 2.59
C LEU A 133 -6.08 -9.15 3.21
N PHE A 134 -6.77 -8.36 2.39
CA PHE A 134 -7.80 -7.42 2.84
C PHE A 134 -9.01 -8.14 3.45
N ALA A 135 -9.45 -9.25 2.85
CA ALA A 135 -10.53 -10.06 3.39
C ALA A 135 -10.17 -10.66 4.76
N ALA A 136 -8.90 -10.94 5.01
CA ALA A 136 -8.43 -11.38 6.32
C ALA A 136 -8.30 -10.23 7.32
N SER A 137 -7.71 -9.11 6.91
CA SER A 137 -7.56 -7.93 7.76
C SER A 137 -8.92 -7.45 8.28
N GLN A 138 -9.92 -7.44 7.41
CA GLN A 138 -11.29 -7.07 7.78
C GLN A 138 -11.90 -8.02 8.82
N LYS A 139 -11.63 -9.33 8.73
CA LYS A 139 -12.11 -10.31 9.72
C LYS A 139 -11.48 -10.09 11.10
N ASP A 140 -10.26 -9.58 11.12
CA ASP A 140 -9.53 -9.25 12.33
C ASP A 140 -9.81 -7.81 12.81
N GLY A 141 -10.70 -7.08 12.13
CA GLY A 141 -11.16 -5.74 12.52
C GLY A 141 -10.28 -4.59 12.05
N MET A 142 -9.40 -4.83 11.08
CA MET A 142 -8.47 -3.84 10.52
C MET A 142 -9.11 -3.07 9.36
N GLU A 143 -8.91 -1.74 9.30
CA GLU A 143 -9.40 -0.87 8.22
C GLU A 143 -8.26 -0.42 7.29
N LEU A 144 -7.60 -1.39 6.65
CA LEU A 144 -6.59 -1.12 5.63
C LEU A 144 -7.20 -0.49 4.38
N VAL A 145 -6.46 0.44 3.77
CA VAL A 145 -6.76 1.01 2.44
C VAL A 145 -5.50 1.04 1.58
N ALA A 146 -5.68 0.79 0.28
CA ALA A 146 -4.60 0.82 -0.69
C ALA A 146 -4.30 2.26 -1.15
N ALA A 147 -3.01 2.56 -1.29
CA ALA A 147 -2.52 3.89 -1.58
C ALA A 147 -1.88 4.03 -2.96
N SER A 148 -0.96 3.13 -3.31
CA SER A 148 -0.24 3.20 -4.58
C SER A 148 0.32 1.84 -4.99
N GLY A 149 -0.22 1.28 -6.08
CA GLY A 149 0.24 0.05 -6.72
C GLY A 149 1.20 0.34 -7.87
N TYR A 150 0.84 -0.06 -9.08
CA TYR A 150 1.68 0.08 -10.26
C TYR A 150 2.01 1.54 -10.59
N ARG A 151 3.26 1.76 -11.01
CA ARG A 151 3.76 3.05 -11.47
C ARG A 151 4.66 2.86 -12.68
N SER A 152 4.28 3.42 -13.82
CA SER A 152 5.10 3.38 -15.02
C SER A 152 6.47 4.05 -14.84
N GLU A 153 7.45 3.62 -15.64
CA GLU A 153 8.78 4.24 -15.70
C GLU A 153 8.68 5.75 -15.99
N SER A 154 7.82 6.14 -16.93
CA SER A 154 7.58 7.55 -17.27
C SER A 154 7.04 8.36 -16.10
N ARG A 155 6.17 7.77 -15.28
CA ARG A 155 5.64 8.44 -14.10
C ARG A 155 6.71 8.55 -13.00
N GLN A 156 7.50 7.50 -12.81
CA GLN A 156 8.63 7.52 -11.88
C GLN A 156 9.67 8.58 -12.29
N LYS A 157 9.89 8.77 -13.59
CA LYS A 157 10.75 9.84 -14.12
C LYS A 157 10.27 11.22 -13.73
N GLN A 158 8.99 11.52 -13.91
CA GLN A 158 8.43 12.80 -13.49
C GLN A 158 8.62 13.02 -11.99
N ILE A 159 8.24 12.05 -11.16
CA ILE A 159 8.40 12.12 -9.69
C ILE A 159 9.86 12.37 -9.30
N TYR A 160 10.79 11.66 -9.94
CA TYR A 160 12.21 11.82 -9.66
C TYR A 160 12.71 13.22 -10.06
N GLU A 161 12.36 13.71 -11.25
CA GLU A 161 12.75 15.05 -11.74
C GLU A 161 12.16 16.18 -10.88
N ASP A 162 10.91 16.03 -10.44
CA ASP A 162 10.24 16.98 -9.54
C ASP A 162 10.95 17.04 -8.18
N ASN A 163 11.28 15.87 -7.61
CA ASN A 163 12.04 15.78 -6.35
C ASN A 163 13.45 16.36 -6.48
N VAL A 164 14.18 16.04 -7.56
CA VAL A 164 15.52 16.62 -7.79
C VAL A 164 15.44 18.14 -7.87
N SER A 165 14.40 18.68 -8.51
CA SER A 165 14.19 20.12 -8.61
C SER A 165 13.89 20.76 -7.25
N ALA A 166 13.15 20.07 -6.37
CA ALA A 166 12.74 20.59 -5.07
C ALA A 166 13.82 20.51 -3.98
N GLN A 167 14.57 19.39 -3.91
CA GLN A 167 15.48 19.09 -2.79
C GLN A 167 16.90 18.70 -3.21
N GLY A 168 17.19 18.68 -4.51
CA GLY A 168 18.49 18.28 -5.04
C GLY A 168 18.63 16.76 -5.22
N GLN A 169 19.62 16.37 -6.02
CA GLN A 169 19.80 14.96 -6.42
C GLN A 169 20.22 14.07 -5.26
N GLU A 170 21.13 14.53 -4.40
CA GLU A 170 21.65 13.73 -3.28
C GLU A 170 20.54 13.33 -2.30
N GLU A 171 19.68 14.26 -1.90
CA GLU A 171 18.54 13.96 -1.02
C GLU A 171 17.49 13.11 -1.73
N THR A 172 17.26 13.35 -3.02
CA THR A 172 16.33 12.54 -3.83
C THR A 172 16.79 11.10 -3.96
N ASP A 173 18.09 10.85 -4.14
CA ASP A 173 18.63 9.50 -4.27
C ASP A 173 18.49 8.67 -2.98
N LYS A 174 18.30 9.31 -1.80
CA LYS A 174 18.05 8.61 -0.53
C LYS A 174 16.61 8.07 -0.45
N VAL A 175 15.63 8.87 -0.86
CA VAL A 175 14.20 8.60 -0.62
C VAL A 175 13.42 8.21 -1.87
N SER A 176 13.97 8.41 -3.07
CA SER A 176 13.29 8.14 -4.33
C SER A 176 14.05 7.12 -5.17
N ALA A 177 13.29 6.26 -5.85
CA ALA A 177 13.84 5.38 -6.86
C ALA A 177 14.11 6.16 -8.15
N ARG A 178 15.25 5.91 -8.79
CA ARG A 178 15.47 6.34 -10.18
C ARG A 178 14.50 5.60 -11.12
N PRO A 179 14.18 6.16 -12.29
CA PRO A 179 13.38 5.46 -13.32
C PRO A 179 13.99 4.10 -13.64
N GLY A 180 13.14 3.08 -13.84
CA GLY A 180 13.58 1.70 -14.04
C GLY A 180 13.94 0.94 -12.75
N ARG A 181 14.10 1.63 -11.60
CA ARG A 181 14.57 1.05 -10.32
C ARG A 181 13.50 0.98 -9.23
N SER A 182 12.27 1.38 -9.53
CA SER A 182 11.15 1.33 -8.57
C SER A 182 10.46 -0.02 -8.61
N GLU A 183 10.21 -0.62 -7.45
CA GLU A 183 9.40 -1.83 -7.38
C GLU A 183 7.96 -1.64 -7.85
N HIS A 184 7.39 -0.43 -7.76
CA HIS A 184 6.05 -0.17 -8.28
C HIS A 184 5.94 -0.43 -9.80
N GLN A 185 7.03 -0.30 -10.55
CA GLN A 185 7.04 -0.64 -11.98
C GLN A 185 6.80 -2.14 -12.22
N SER A 186 7.11 -3.00 -11.26
CA SER A 186 6.83 -4.44 -11.36
C SER A 186 5.34 -4.77 -11.33
N GLY A 187 4.51 -3.89 -10.76
CA GLY A 187 3.12 -4.19 -10.40
C GLY A 187 2.98 -5.22 -9.28
N LEU A 188 4.06 -5.55 -8.56
CA LEU A 188 4.09 -6.48 -7.42
C LEU A 188 4.18 -5.76 -6.08
N ALA A 189 4.44 -4.46 -6.07
CA ALA A 189 4.46 -3.62 -4.87
C ALA A 189 3.14 -2.85 -4.70
N ILE A 190 2.74 -2.64 -3.44
CA ILE A 190 1.58 -1.85 -3.07
C ILE A 190 1.89 -1.13 -1.74
N ASP A 191 1.59 0.17 -1.71
CA ASP A 191 1.59 0.96 -0.49
C ASP A 191 0.22 0.84 0.17
N LEU A 192 0.18 0.53 1.47
CA LEU A 192 -1.03 0.44 2.28
C LEU A 192 -1.01 1.45 3.43
N THR A 193 -2.18 1.94 3.83
CA THR A 193 -2.33 2.86 4.96
C THR A 193 -3.66 2.57 5.68
N SER A 194 -4.03 3.40 6.64
CA SER A 194 -5.30 3.31 7.37
C SER A 194 -5.91 4.69 7.60
N ALA A 195 -7.16 4.71 8.05
CA ALA A 195 -7.85 5.95 8.42
C ALA A 195 -7.15 6.68 9.59
N GLU A 196 -6.57 5.93 10.54
CA GLU A 196 -5.82 6.49 11.67
C GLU A 196 -4.61 7.32 11.21
N MET A 197 -3.99 6.92 10.11
CA MET A 197 -2.86 7.63 9.52
C MET A 197 -3.26 8.88 8.74
N ALA A 198 -4.56 9.23 8.68
CA ALA A 198 -5.07 10.21 7.74
C ALA A 198 -4.54 9.97 6.32
N LEU A 199 -4.42 8.68 5.95
CA LEU A 199 -3.93 8.20 4.66
C LEU A 199 -2.43 8.46 4.37
N ALA A 200 -1.66 8.90 5.37
CA ALA A 200 -0.24 9.14 5.24
C ALA A 200 0.57 7.83 5.08
N LEU A 201 1.70 7.92 4.39
CA LEU A 201 2.68 6.85 4.20
C LEU A 201 3.94 7.20 5.01
N GLU A 202 3.93 6.85 6.29
CA GLU A 202 4.96 7.24 7.25
C GLU A 202 5.38 6.08 8.14
N GLU A 203 6.59 6.17 8.73
CA GLU A 203 7.11 5.15 9.64
C GLU A 203 6.19 4.91 10.84
N THR A 204 5.44 5.92 11.26
CA THR A 204 4.46 5.88 12.34
C THR A 204 3.31 4.91 12.09
N PHE A 205 3.11 4.46 10.84
CA PHE A 205 2.11 3.43 10.51
C PHE A 205 2.29 2.15 11.32
N ILE A 206 3.53 1.75 11.63
CA ILE A 206 3.81 0.57 12.49
C ILE A 206 3.23 0.69 13.91
N ASN A 207 2.89 1.90 14.36
CA ASN A 207 2.34 2.11 15.70
C ASN A 207 0.83 1.89 15.76
N THR A 208 0.15 1.91 14.60
CA THR A 208 -1.28 1.60 14.47
C THR A 208 -1.53 0.10 14.65
N ASP A 209 -2.78 -0.31 14.83
CA ASP A 209 -3.11 -1.73 14.87
C ASP A 209 -3.03 -2.36 13.47
N GLU A 210 -3.43 -1.64 12.42
CA GLU A 210 -3.30 -2.05 11.03
C GLU A 210 -1.84 -2.32 10.62
N GLY A 211 -0.92 -1.42 10.97
CA GLY A 211 0.50 -1.56 10.62
C GLY A 211 1.16 -2.75 11.30
N LYS A 212 0.84 -2.99 12.59
CA LYS A 212 1.30 -4.18 13.31
C LYS A 212 0.72 -5.45 12.70
N TRP A 213 -0.59 -5.46 12.45
CA TRP A 213 -1.26 -6.60 11.84
C TRP A 213 -0.65 -6.92 10.47
N LEU A 214 -0.40 -5.92 9.65
CA LEU A 214 0.21 -6.08 8.34
C LEU A 214 1.61 -6.70 8.44
N ALA A 215 2.45 -6.18 9.33
CA ALA A 215 3.81 -6.71 9.55
C ALA A 215 3.80 -8.19 9.98
N ASP A 216 2.80 -8.59 10.78
CA ASP A 216 2.68 -9.95 11.32
C ASP A 216 1.99 -10.94 10.37
N HIS A 217 1.19 -10.47 9.40
CA HIS A 217 0.32 -11.34 8.59
C HIS A 217 0.56 -11.30 7.08
N ALA A 218 1.22 -10.27 6.55
CA ALA A 218 1.41 -10.09 5.10
C ALA A 218 2.02 -11.34 4.42
N TYR A 219 2.97 -12.01 5.08
CA TYR A 219 3.68 -13.16 4.53
C TYR A 219 2.76 -14.35 4.24
N ALA A 220 1.68 -14.53 5.01
CA ALA A 220 0.72 -15.60 4.81
C ALA A 220 -0.03 -15.48 3.48
N TYR A 221 -0.06 -14.27 2.92
CA TYR A 221 -0.69 -13.93 1.64
C TYR A 221 0.33 -13.76 0.51
N GLY A 222 1.63 -13.99 0.76
CA GLY A 222 2.68 -13.88 -0.25
C GLY A 222 3.32 -12.49 -0.35
N PHE A 223 3.10 -11.63 0.64
CA PHE A 223 3.70 -10.30 0.72
C PHE A 223 4.77 -10.20 1.81
N ILE A 224 5.83 -9.46 1.55
CA ILE A 224 6.83 -9.09 2.57
C ILE A 224 6.78 -7.58 2.82
N VAL A 225 7.07 -7.14 4.04
CA VAL A 225 7.45 -5.75 4.28
C VAL A 225 8.82 -5.54 3.64
N ARG A 226 8.86 -4.79 2.53
CA ARG A 226 10.01 -4.81 1.62
C ARG A 226 11.27 -4.17 2.19
N TYR A 227 11.06 -3.07 2.92
CA TYR A 227 12.13 -2.23 3.47
C TYR A 227 12.01 -2.24 5.00
N PRO A 228 12.49 -3.30 5.66
CA PRO A 228 12.41 -3.44 7.12
C PRO A 228 13.41 -2.53 7.85
N LYS A 229 13.11 -2.24 9.12
CA LYS A 229 13.92 -1.37 9.97
C LYS A 229 15.34 -1.93 10.15
N GLY A 230 16.34 -1.05 10.04
CA GLY A 230 17.76 -1.41 10.23
C GLY A 230 18.38 -2.15 9.03
N LYS A 231 17.74 -2.18 7.87
CA LYS A 231 18.24 -2.82 6.64
C LYS A 231 18.46 -1.82 5.49
N THR A 232 18.62 -0.54 5.80
CA THR A 232 18.88 0.51 4.80
C THR A 232 20.20 0.29 4.06
N ASP A 233 21.25 -0.18 4.73
CA ASP A 233 22.55 -0.46 4.11
C ASP A 233 22.52 -1.64 3.12
N ILE A 234 21.42 -2.42 3.12
CA ILE A 234 21.22 -3.56 2.23
C ILE A 234 20.24 -3.19 1.11
N THR A 235 19.10 -2.62 1.46
CA THR A 235 18.03 -2.32 0.49
C THR A 235 18.22 -0.98 -0.23
N GLY A 236 18.93 -0.05 0.41
CA GLY A 236 19.09 1.33 -0.04
C GLY A 236 17.91 2.24 0.26
N TYR A 237 16.93 1.78 1.03
CA TYR A 237 15.75 2.56 1.41
C TYR A 237 15.61 2.62 2.94
N SER A 238 15.02 3.72 3.43
CA SER A 238 14.61 3.87 4.83
C SER A 238 13.56 2.82 5.21
N TYR A 239 13.20 2.75 6.49
CA TYR A 239 12.14 1.85 6.93
C TYR A 239 10.80 2.30 6.34
N GLU A 240 10.09 1.38 5.66
CA GLU A 240 8.79 1.67 5.05
C GLU A 240 7.77 0.59 5.45
N PRO A 241 7.13 0.68 6.63
CA PRO A 241 6.14 -0.30 7.08
C PRO A 241 4.90 -0.42 6.20
N TRP A 242 4.63 0.59 5.36
CA TRP A 242 3.49 0.63 4.45
C TRP A 242 3.74 -0.09 3.12
N HIS A 243 5.01 -0.23 2.70
CA HIS A 243 5.38 -0.77 1.39
C HIS A 243 5.52 -2.29 1.48
N ILE A 244 4.57 -3.00 0.89
CA ILE A 244 4.62 -4.46 0.81
C ILE A 244 4.88 -4.93 -0.62
N ARG A 245 5.65 -6.02 -0.74
CA ARG A 245 6.07 -6.62 -2.01
C ARG A 245 5.59 -8.05 -2.14
N TYR A 246 4.85 -8.35 -3.20
CA TYR A 246 4.44 -9.70 -3.54
C TYR A 246 5.61 -10.53 -4.10
N VAL A 247 5.82 -11.70 -3.53
CA VAL A 247 6.86 -12.67 -3.93
C VAL A 247 6.33 -14.12 -3.97
N GLY A 248 5.02 -14.31 -3.74
CA GLY A 248 4.41 -15.62 -3.57
C GLY A 248 4.48 -16.16 -2.14
N LYS A 249 3.55 -17.03 -1.77
CA LYS A 249 3.35 -17.50 -0.37
C LYS A 249 4.57 -18.22 0.20
N ASP A 250 5.19 -19.11 -0.57
CA ASP A 250 6.31 -19.93 -0.08
C ASP A 250 7.55 -19.06 0.21
N LEU A 251 7.91 -18.17 -0.72
CA LEU A 251 9.06 -17.28 -0.56
C LEU A 251 8.80 -16.23 0.53
N ALA A 252 7.61 -15.61 0.56
CA ALA A 252 7.29 -14.64 1.61
C ALA A 252 7.39 -15.26 3.01
N LYS A 253 6.92 -16.50 3.16
CA LYS A 253 7.04 -17.26 4.41
C LYS A 253 8.50 -17.51 4.79
N GLN A 254 9.35 -17.92 3.85
CA GLN A 254 10.78 -18.13 4.11
C GLN A 254 11.45 -16.83 4.58
N ILE A 255 11.25 -15.74 3.84
CA ILE A 255 11.82 -14.43 4.17
C ILE A 255 11.37 -13.95 5.55
N HIS A 256 10.08 -14.12 5.88
CA HIS A 256 9.54 -13.76 7.18
C HIS A 256 10.12 -14.60 8.32
N GLU A 257 10.19 -15.93 8.16
CA GLU A 257 10.75 -16.84 9.18
C GLU A 257 12.25 -16.62 9.41
N GLU A 258 12.99 -16.26 8.35
CA GLU A 258 14.42 -15.95 8.41
C GLU A 258 14.72 -14.54 8.94
N GLY A 259 13.75 -13.61 8.87
CA GLY A 259 13.95 -12.21 9.27
C GLY A 259 14.93 -11.45 8.36
N VAL A 260 14.95 -11.81 7.08
CA VAL A 260 15.88 -11.27 6.08
C VAL A 260 15.18 -10.36 5.07
N THR A 261 15.95 -9.60 4.30
CA THR A 261 15.48 -8.88 3.11
C THR A 261 15.43 -9.81 1.89
N LEU A 262 14.80 -9.34 0.81
CA LEU A 262 14.79 -10.05 -0.47
C LEU A 262 16.22 -10.18 -1.05
N GLU A 263 17.04 -9.14 -0.89
CA GLU A 263 18.47 -9.16 -1.24
C GLU A 263 19.25 -10.22 -0.47
N GLU A 264 19.12 -10.25 0.86
CA GLU A 264 19.80 -11.22 1.71
C GLU A 264 19.39 -12.66 1.39
N HIS A 265 18.09 -12.89 1.15
CA HIS A 265 17.59 -14.22 0.79
C HIS A 265 18.24 -14.75 -0.51
N PHE A 266 18.39 -13.88 -1.52
CA PHE A 266 19.07 -14.22 -2.77
C PHE A 266 20.59 -14.07 -2.72
N GLN A 267 21.17 -13.82 -1.53
CA GLN A 267 22.61 -13.65 -1.32
C GLN A 267 23.22 -12.58 -2.25
N MET A 268 22.47 -11.50 -2.47
CA MET A 268 22.92 -10.38 -3.28
C MET A 268 23.87 -9.53 -2.42
N GLU A 269 25.08 -9.26 -2.94
CA GLU A 269 26.00 -8.36 -2.27
C GLU A 269 25.39 -6.95 -2.23
N SER A 270 25.55 -6.25 -1.10
CA SER A 270 25.19 -4.84 -1.06
C SER A 270 26.24 -4.05 -1.83
N ASP A 271 25.88 -3.63 -3.03
CA ASP A 271 26.68 -2.71 -3.85
C ASP A 271 26.63 -1.26 -3.32
N LEU A 272 25.89 -1.02 -2.23
CA LEU A 272 25.77 0.28 -1.59
C LEU A 272 27.04 0.56 -0.81
N LYS A 273 27.89 1.44 -1.35
CA LYS A 273 29.10 1.90 -0.67
C LYS A 273 28.71 2.65 0.62
N SER A 274 29.19 2.13 1.75
CA SER A 274 29.20 2.78 3.07
C SER A 274 30.04 4.05 3.10
#